data_AF-A0A353XX81-F1
#
_entry.id   AF-A0A353XX81-F1
#
_cell.length_a   1.000
_cell.length_b   1.000
_cell.length_c   1.000
_cell.angle_alpha   90.00
_cell.angle_beta   90.00
_cell.angle_gamma   90.00
#
_symmetry.space_group_name_H-M   'P 1'
#
loop_
_entity.id
_entity.type
_entity.pdbx_description
1 polymer ?
#
loop_
_entity_poly.entity_id
_entity_poly.type
_entity_poly.pdbx_seq_one_letter_code
_entity_poly.pdbx_strand_id
1 'polypeptide(L)'
;MRMDKLTSKFQMALADAQSLAVGRDHQFIEPAHLLVALLDQEGGTARHLLTQASVNVNLLRSSLGEILDRMPSVQGTEGDVSVSNELGRMLNQTDKLAQQRKDSYISSELFLLAVLDDKGEIGKLLRKADASKGNLERAIEQMRGGETVDDPNAE
;
A
#
# COMPACT_ATOMS: atom_id res chain seq x y z
N MET A 1 -12.01 6.95 6.03
CA MET A 1 -10.66 7.39 6.44
C MET A 1 -10.47 8.85 6.11
N ARG A 2 -9.74 9.59 6.94
CA ARG A 2 -9.37 10.99 6.75
C ARG A 2 -8.00 11.10 6.06
N MET A 3 -7.94 11.69 4.86
CA MET A 3 -6.70 11.77 4.07
C MET A 3 -5.62 12.63 4.75
N ASP A 4 -6.02 13.68 5.49
CA ASP A 4 -5.13 14.52 6.29
C ASP A 4 -4.48 13.78 7.47
N LYS A 5 -4.96 12.58 7.79
CA LYS A 5 -4.39 11.71 8.82
C LYS A 5 -3.40 10.70 8.30
N LEU A 6 -3.17 10.61 7.00
CA LEU A 6 -2.07 9.81 6.47
C LEU A 6 -0.73 10.49 6.75
N THR A 7 0.33 9.72 6.94
CA THR A 7 1.70 10.25 6.94
C THR A 7 2.03 10.90 5.59
N SER A 8 2.99 11.82 5.58
CA SER A 8 3.40 12.53 4.37
C SER A 8 3.90 11.59 3.28
N LYS A 9 4.67 10.55 3.63
CA LYS A 9 5.09 9.50 2.69
C LYS A 9 3.91 8.75 2.10
N PHE A 10 2.92 8.39 2.92
CA PHE A 10 1.79 7.63 2.44
C PHE A 10 0.86 8.48 1.55
N GLN A 11 0.70 9.77 1.85
CA GLN A 11 0.02 10.72 0.95
C GLN A 11 0.73 10.82 -0.42
N MET A 12 2.06 10.94 -0.42
CA MET A 12 2.84 10.96 -1.66
C MET A 12 2.66 9.66 -2.47
N ALA A 13 2.68 8.50 -1.79
CA ALA A 13 2.47 7.22 -2.48
C ALA A 13 1.07 7.11 -3.12
N LEU A 14 0.04 7.72 -2.53
CA LEU A 14 -1.30 7.79 -3.14
C LEU A 14 -1.31 8.71 -4.38
N ALA A 15 -0.60 9.84 -4.34
CA ALA A 15 -0.45 10.71 -5.50
C ALA A 15 0.35 10.05 -6.63
N ASP A 16 1.39 9.29 -6.29
CA ASP A 16 2.17 8.50 -7.24
C ASP A 16 1.32 7.37 -7.83
N ALA A 17 0.50 6.69 -7.02
CA ALA A 17 -0.45 5.69 -7.47
C ALA A 17 -1.51 6.25 -8.43
N GLN A 18 -1.99 7.46 -8.16
CA GLN A 18 -2.87 8.20 -9.07
C GLN A 18 -2.18 8.46 -10.41
N SER A 19 -0.95 8.99 -10.36
CA SER A 19 -0.14 9.26 -11.56
C SER A 19 0.13 8.00 -12.37
N LEU A 20 0.38 6.87 -11.71
CA LEU A 20 0.53 5.55 -12.34
C LEU A 20 -0.75 5.10 -13.03
N ALA A 21 -1.92 5.28 -12.42
CA ALA A 21 -3.21 4.93 -13.03
C ALA A 21 -3.49 5.80 -14.27
N VAL A 22 -3.28 7.12 -14.15
CA VAL A 22 -3.44 8.08 -15.27
C VAL A 22 -2.50 7.73 -16.42
N GLY A 23 -1.22 7.52 -16.15
CA GLY A 23 -0.21 7.21 -17.18
C GLY A 23 -0.42 5.88 -17.90
N ARG A 24 -1.36 5.05 -17.42
CA ARG A 24 -1.73 3.75 -17.98
C ARG A 24 -3.16 3.70 -18.51
N ASP A 25 -3.84 4.85 -18.57
CA ASP A 25 -5.25 4.96 -18.97
C ASP A 25 -6.20 4.07 -18.14
N HIS A 26 -5.88 3.84 -16.87
CA HIS A 26 -6.74 3.10 -15.95
C HIS A 26 -7.75 4.06 -15.29
N GLN A 27 -9.04 3.70 -15.31
CA GLN A 27 -10.10 4.56 -14.74
C GLN A 27 -10.07 4.65 -13.21
N PHE A 28 -9.45 3.66 -12.55
CA PHE A 28 -9.43 3.56 -11.10
C PHE A 28 -8.02 3.40 -10.54
N ILE A 29 -7.80 4.04 -9.40
CA ILE A 29 -6.65 3.74 -8.54
C ILE A 29 -6.96 2.43 -7.81
N GLU A 30 -6.37 1.35 -8.32
CA GLU A 30 -6.43 0.01 -7.71
C GLU A 30 -5.33 -0.22 -6.66
N PRO A 31 -5.48 -1.19 -5.75
CA PRO A 31 -4.44 -1.50 -4.75
C PRO A 31 -3.09 -1.86 -5.36
N ALA A 32 -3.09 -2.42 -6.59
CA ALA A 32 -1.86 -2.71 -7.32
C ALA A 32 -1.03 -1.44 -7.61
N HIS A 33 -1.68 -0.31 -7.95
CA HIS A 33 -0.98 0.96 -8.17
C HIS A 33 -0.31 1.45 -6.90
N LEU A 34 -1.05 1.41 -5.78
CA LEU A 34 -0.54 1.89 -4.50
C LEU A 34 0.61 1.03 -3.99
N LEU A 35 0.55 -0.29 -4.15
CA LEU A 35 1.67 -1.15 -3.79
C LEU A 35 2.90 -0.91 -4.67
N VAL A 36 2.73 -0.71 -5.98
CA VAL A 36 3.85 -0.36 -6.85
C VAL A 36 4.47 0.97 -6.42
N ALA A 37 3.64 1.99 -6.18
CA ALA A 37 4.11 3.28 -5.69
C ALA A 37 4.88 3.14 -4.37
N LEU A 38 4.35 2.40 -3.39
CA LEU A 38 5.02 2.15 -2.11
C LEU A 38 6.35 1.39 -2.25
N LEU A 39 6.42 0.39 -3.14
CA LEU A 39 7.63 -0.41 -3.36
C LEU A 39 8.74 0.35 -4.08
N ASP A 40 8.37 1.35 -4.87
CA ASP A 40 9.29 2.14 -5.70
C ASP A 40 9.56 3.53 -5.11
N GLN A 41 8.84 3.93 -4.06
CA GLN A 41 9.00 5.22 -3.40
C GLN A 41 10.39 5.40 -2.79
N GLU A 42 11.10 6.44 -3.23
CA GLU A 42 12.39 6.80 -2.68
C GLU A 42 12.28 7.25 -1.21
N GLY A 43 13.14 6.66 -0.38
CA GLY A 43 13.09 6.86 1.07
C GLY A 43 11.78 6.43 1.70
N GLY A 44 11.00 5.55 1.06
CA GLY A 44 9.86 4.88 1.69
C GLY A 44 10.29 3.61 2.44
N THR A 45 9.46 3.16 3.37
CA THR A 45 9.78 2.04 4.28
C THR A 45 9.28 0.68 3.76
N ALA A 46 8.27 0.66 2.88
CA ALA A 46 7.56 -0.55 2.48
C ALA A 46 8.45 -1.67 1.94
N ARG A 47 9.36 -1.36 1.01
CA ARG A 47 10.31 -2.34 0.45
C ARG A 47 11.22 -2.93 1.53
N HIS A 48 11.74 -2.10 2.43
CA HIS A 48 12.63 -2.54 3.50
C HIS A 48 11.87 -3.45 4.48
N LEU A 49 10.68 -3.03 4.90
CA LEU A 49 9.83 -3.77 5.81
C LEU A 49 9.46 -5.15 5.26
N LEU A 50 9.04 -5.23 3.99
CA LEU A 50 8.71 -6.50 3.35
C LEU A 50 9.96 -7.41 3.26
N THR A 51 11.13 -6.83 2.97
CA THR A 51 12.40 -7.59 2.96
C THR A 51 12.72 -8.15 4.35
N GLN A 52 12.57 -7.36 5.42
CA GLN A 52 12.75 -7.83 6.79
C GLN A 52 11.73 -8.91 7.18
N ALA A 53 10.50 -8.82 6.68
CA ALA A 53 9.47 -9.84 6.84
C ALA A 53 9.70 -11.11 5.98
N SER A 54 10.84 -11.20 5.28
CA SER A 54 11.22 -12.31 4.39
C SER A 54 10.30 -12.49 3.18
N VAL A 55 9.66 -11.40 2.73
CA VAL A 55 8.84 -11.39 1.51
C VAL A 55 9.76 -11.39 0.29
N ASN A 56 9.39 -12.16 -0.73
CA ASN A 56 10.04 -12.08 -2.04
C ASN A 56 9.58 -10.82 -2.79
N VAL A 57 10.20 -9.68 -2.46
CA VAL A 57 9.83 -8.37 -3.01
C VAL A 57 9.99 -8.30 -4.53
N ASN A 58 10.98 -9.01 -5.10
CA ASN A 58 11.18 -9.04 -6.54
C ASN A 58 10.01 -9.73 -7.26
N LEU A 59 9.57 -10.89 -6.76
CA LEU A 59 8.40 -11.60 -7.27
C LEU A 59 7.13 -10.74 -7.10
N LEU A 60 6.95 -10.13 -5.93
CA LEU A 60 5.82 -9.25 -5.67
C LEU A 60 5.77 -8.10 -6.69
N ARG A 61 6.89 -7.40 -6.89
CA ARG A 61 6.97 -6.23 -7.78
C ARG A 61 6.76 -6.59 -9.24
N SER A 62 7.29 -7.72 -9.71
CA SER A 62 7.10 -8.18 -11.08
C SER A 62 5.64 -8.59 -11.33
N SER A 63 5.04 -9.37 -10.42
CA SER A 63 3.64 -9.79 -10.54
C SER A 63 2.65 -8.63 -10.42
N LEU A 64 2.95 -7.60 -9.63
CA LEU A 64 2.14 -6.37 -9.63
C LEU A 64 2.20 -5.66 -10.99
N GLY A 65 3.37 -5.64 -11.64
CA GLY A 65 3.51 -5.11 -13.01
C GLY A 65 2.63 -5.87 -14.00
N GLU A 66 2.67 -7.19 -13.99
CA GLU A 66 1.81 -8.03 -14.84
C GLU A 66 0.32 -7.79 -14.60
N ILE A 67 -0.09 -7.57 -13.34
CA ILE A 67 -1.47 -7.22 -12.98
C ILE A 67 -1.86 -5.87 -13.60
N LEU A 68 -0.98 -4.87 -13.51
CA LEU A 68 -1.22 -3.55 -14.11
C LEU A 68 -1.23 -3.62 -15.65
N ASP A 69 -0.43 -4.47 -16.27
CA ASP A 69 -0.33 -4.62 -17.74
C ASP A 69 -1.57 -5.24 -18.38
N ARG A 70 -2.34 -6.03 -17.63
CA ARG A 70 -3.57 -6.69 -18.12
C ARG A 70 -4.86 -5.97 -17.71
N MET A 71 -4.78 -4.90 -16.93
CA MET A 71 -5.96 -4.14 -16.54
C MET A 71 -6.60 -3.48 -17.76
N PRO A 72 -7.94 -3.32 -17.80
CA PRO A 72 -8.60 -2.59 -18.87
C PRO A 72 -8.15 -1.14 -18.90
N SER A 73 -7.70 -0.68 -20.07
CA SER A 73 -7.41 0.73 -20.36
C SER A 73 -8.58 1.40 -21.07
N VAL A 74 -8.95 2.60 -20.65
CA VAL A 74 -9.98 3.41 -21.31
C VAL A 74 -9.36 4.73 -21.76
N GLN A 75 -9.17 4.85 -23.08
CA GLN A 75 -8.64 6.07 -23.69
C GLN A 75 -9.70 7.18 -23.72
N GLY A 76 -9.25 8.43 -23.66
CA GLY A 76 -10.11 9.61 -23.78
C GLY A 76 -10.79 10.06 -22.48
N THR A 77 -10.36 9.53 -21.33
CA THR A 77 -10.66 10.12 -20.03
C THR A 77 -9.78 11.35 -19.82
N GLU A 78 -10.30 12.43 -19.23
CA GLU A 78 -9.56 13.68 -18.97
C GLU A 78 -8.53 13.54 -17.82
N GLY A 79 -8.04 12.34 -17.55
CA GLY A 79 -7.18 12.04 -16.40
C GLY A 79 -7.92 11.96 -15.06
N ASP A 80 -9.25 12.07 -15.06
CA ASP A 80 -10.07 11.88 -13.86
C ASP A 80 -10.13 10.40 -13.46
N VAL A 81 -9.26 10.02 -12.51
CA VAL A 81 -9.25 8.68 -11.91
C VAL A 81 -9.83 8.71 -10.51
N SER A 82 -10.64 7.70 -10.19
CA SER A 82 -11.26 7.55 -8.87
C SER A 82 -10.62 6.41 -8.08
N VAL A 83 -10.69 6.45 -6.75
CA VAL A 83 -10.26 5.32 -5.90
C VAL A 83 -11.21 4.14 -6.12
N SER A 84 -10.67 2.95 -6.36
CA SER A 84 -11.51 1.76 -6.54
C SER A 84 -12.19 1.34 -5.23
N ASN A 85 -13.30 0.63 -5.34
CA ASN A 85 -13.98 0.09 -4.16
C ASN A 85 -13.07 -0.85 -3.34
N GLU A 86 -12.17 -1.57 -3.99
CA GLU A 86 -11.23 -2.47 -3.32
C GLU A 86 -10.18 -1.69 -2.54
N LEU A 87 -9.53 -0.71 -3.20
CA LEU A 87 -8.58 0.16 -2.52
C LEU A 87 -9.23 0.92 -1.36
N GLY A 88 -10.43 1.48 -1.57
CA GLY A 88 -11.18 2.18 -0.53
C GLY A 88 -11.47 1.31 0.70
N ARG A 89 -11.80 0.01 0.51
CA ARG A 89 -11.94 -0.93 1.63
C ARG A 89 -10.63 -1.16 2.37
N MET A 90 -9.53 -1.39 1.66
CA MET A 90 -8.20 -1.61 2.27
C MET A 90 -7.72 -0.38 3.05
N LEU A 91 -7.94 0.82 2.50
CA LEU A 91 -7.64 2.09 3.16
C LEU A 91 -8.45 2.28 4.46
N ASN A 92 -9.73 1.89 4.47
CA ASN A 92 -10.54 1.92 5.69
C ASN A 92 -10.10 0.87 6.73
N GLN A 93 -9.64 -0.31 6.29
CA GLN A 93 -9.05 -1.28 7.22
C GLN A 93 -7.72 -0.80 7.79
N THR A 94 -6.94 -0.07 6.98
CA THR A 94 -5.69 0.56 7.42
C THR A 94 -5.94 1.57 8.53
N ASP A 95 -6.95 2.45 8.36
CA ASP A 95 -7.41 3.39 9.40
C ASP A 95 -7.82 2.66 10.68
N LYS A 96 -8.56 1.55 10.55
CA LYS A 96 -8.95 0.72 11.71
C LYS A 96 -7.73 0.14 12.44
N LEU A 97 -6.71 -0.34 11.71
CA LEU A 97 -5.47 -0.84 12.31
C LEU A 97 -4.72 0.27 13.05
N ALA A 98 -4.64 1.47 12.48
CA ALA A 98 -4.01 2.63 13.10
C ALA A 98 -4.72 2.99 14.42
N GLN A 99 -6.06 3.03 14.42
CA GLN A 99 -6.87 3.28 15.61
C GLN A 99 -6.65 2.22 16.70
N GLN A 100 -6.56 0.95 16.33
CA GLN A 100 -6.28 -0.14 17.27
C GLN A 100 -4.89 -0.03 17.91
N ARG A 101 -3.91 0.44 17.13
CA ARG A 101 -2.54 0.69 17.59
C ARG A 101 -2.39 2.05 18.29
N LYS A 102 -3.45 2.86 18.30
CA LYS A 102 -3.50 4.22 18.87
C LYS A 102 -2.54 5.21 18.18
N ASP A 103 -2.28 4.99 16.90
CA ASP A 103 -1.50 5.92 16.10
C ASP A 103 -2.29 7.21 15.82
N SER A 104 -1.66 8.38 15.95
CA SER A 104 -2.28 9.65 15.57
C SER A 104 -2.30 9.90 14.06
N TYR A 105 -1.42 9.21 13.32
CA TYR A 105 -1.33 9.19 11.86
C TYR A 105 -1.34 7.76 11.31
N ILE A 106 -1.83 7.62 10.08
CA ILE A 106 -1.98 6.34 9.40
C ILE A 106 -0.75 6.15 8.51
N SER A 107 0.13 5.24 8.89
CA SER A 107 1.36 4.92 8.15
C SER A 107 1.14 3.87 7.06
N SER A 108 2.03 3.88 6.06
CA SER A 108 1.97 3.00 4.89
C SER A 108 2.23 1.52 5.23
N GLU A 109 2.98 1.23 6.28
CA GLU A 109 3.20 -0.14 6.76
C GLU A 109 1.90 -0.85 7.19
N LEU A 110 0.93 -0.11 7.74
CA LEU A 110 -0.35 -0.68 8.15
C LEU A 110 -1.21 -1.03 6.94
N PHE A 111 -0.99 -0.34 5.81
CA PHE A 111 -1.63 -0.69 4.55
C PHE A 111 -1.14 -2.06 4.07
N LEU A 112 0.15 -2.37 4.22
CA LEU A 112 0.69 -3.69 3.89
C LEU A 112 0.02 -4.81 4.72
N LEU A 113 -0.23 -4.56 6.01
CA LEU A 113 -1.01 -5.48 6.85
C LEU A 113 -2.46 -5.62 6.36
N ALA A 114 -3.12 -4.51 6.05
CA ALA A 114 -4.51 -4.53 5.56
C ALA A 114 -4.65 -5.30 4.24
N VAL A 115 -3.70 -5.12 3.31
CA VAL A 115 -3.65 -5.87 2.05
C VAL A 115 -3.41 -7.35 2.31
N LEU A 116 -2.52 -7.70 3.23
CA LEU A 116 -2.21 -9.09 3.54
C LEU A 116 -3.40 -9.86 4.12
N ASP A 117 -4.29 -9.18 4.84
CA ASP A 117 -5.53 -9.76 5.37
C ASP A 117 -6.64 -9.87 4.31
N ASP A 118 -6.50 -9.21 3.16
CA ASP A 118 -7.50 -9.25 2.10
C ASP A 118 -7.53 -10.59 1.35
N LYS A 119 -8.73 -11.00 0.95
CA LYS A 119 -8.99 -12.28 0.26
C LYS A 119 -8.99 -12.17 -1.27
N GLY A 120 -8.89 -10.96 -1.79
CA GLY A 120 -8.77 -10.63 -3.20
C GLY A 120 -7.42 -11.04 -3.77
N GLU A 121 -7.23 -10.66 -5.02
CA GLU A 121 -6.05 -11.04 -5.80
C GLU A 121 -4.76 -10.51 -5.18
N ILE A 122 -4.76 -9.25 -4.75
CA ILE A 122 -3.56 -8.58 -4.24
C ILE A 122 -3.11 -9.20 -2.92
N GLY A 123 -4.04 -9.49 -2.00
CA GLY A 123 -3.71 -10.20 -0.77
C GLY A 123 -3.19 -11.62 -1.03
N LYS A 124 -3.73 -12.33 -2.03
CA LYS A 124 -3.21 -13.64 -2.45
C LYS A 124 -1.81 -13.53 -3.03
N LEU A 125 -1.52 -12.47 -3.79
CA LEU A 125 -0.19 -12.23 -4.34
C LEU A 125 0.84 -11.99 -3.24
N LEU A 126 0.53 -11.17 -2.23
CA LEU A 126 1.43 -10.97 -1.08
C LEU A 126 1.78 -12.31 -0.41
N ARG A 127 0.77 -13.16 -0.16
CA ARG A 127 0.99 -14.50 0.44
C ARG A 127 1.79 -15.42 -0.48
N LYS A 128 1.60 -15.34 -1.80
CA LYS A 128 2.40 -16.08 -2.79
C LYS A 128 3.85 -15.59 -2.82
N ALA A 129 4.09 -14.34 -2.46
CA ALA A 129 5.43 -13.76 -2.27
C ALA A 129 5.96 -13.99 -0.84
N ASP A 130 5.48 -15.03 -0.13
CA ASP A 130 5.90 -15.44 1.21
C ASP A 130 5.57 -14.47 2.36
N ALA A 131 4.70 -13.48 2.12
CA ALA A 131 4.21 -12.63 3.19
C ALA A 131 3.33 -13.43 4.17
N SER A 132 3.67 -13.32 5.45
CA SER A 132 2.89 -13.87 6.55
C SER A 132 2.61 -12.79 7.59
N LYS A 133 1.41 -12.86 8.20
CA LYS A 133 0.95 -11.83 9.13
C LYS A 133 1.91 -11.66 10.30
N GLY A 134 2.32 -12.77 10.92
CA GLY A 134 3.22 -12.75 12.07
C GLY A 134 4.64 -12.28 11.74
N ASN A 135 5.14 -12.43 10.51
CA ASN A 135 6.44 -11.86 10.14
C ASN A 135 6.32 -10.36 9.90
N LEU A 136 5.26 -9.93 9.22
CA LEU A 136 5.03 -8.53 8.90
C LEU A 136 4.74 -7.70 10.16
N GLU A 137 3.92 -8.22 11.09
CA GLU A 137 3.67 -7.57 12.38
C GLU A 137 4.95 -7.41 13.21
N ARG A 138 5.80 -8.46 13.26
CA ARG A 138 7.09 -8.38 13.95
C ARG A 138 8.05 -7.38 13.30
N ALA A 139 8.10 -7.32 11.97
CA ALA A 139 8.92 -6.35 11.26
C ALA A 139 8.47 -4.90 11.58
N ILE A 140 7.15 -4.67 11.63
CA ILE A 140 6.56 -3.37 12.01
C ILE A 140 6.94 -3.00 13.44
N GLU A 141 6.79 -3.93 14.38
CA GLU A 141 7.15 -3.71 15.78
C GLU A 141 8.64 -3.38 15.95
N GLN A 142 9.51 -4.09 15.23
CA GLN A 142 10.95 -3.83 15.24
C GLN A 142 11.30 -2.47 14.65
N MET A 143 10.68 -2.09 13.53
CA MET A 143 10.91 -0.79 12.89
C MET A 143 10.44 0.36 13.77
N ARG A 144 9.29 0.20 14.43
CA ARG A 144 8.71 1.22 15.33
C ARG A 144 9.36 1.28 16.71
N GLY A 145 10.09 0.24 17.12
CA GLY A 145 10.66 0.18 18.49
C GLY A 145 9.61 0.22 19.61
N GLY A 146 8.35 -0.11 19.31
CA GLY A 146 7.22 -0.01 20.23
C GLY A 146 6.53 1.37 20.29
N GLU A 147 6.98 2.33 19.48
CA GLU A 147 6.37 3.67 19.42
C GLU A 147 5.11 3.70 18.54
N THR A 148 4.24 4.67 18.83
CA THR A 148 3.08 5.03 18.01
C THR A 148 3.46 6.05 16.95
N VAL A 149 2.72 6.06 15.84
CA VAL A 149 2.95 7.01 14.74
C VAL A 149 2.24 8.33 15.06
N ASP A 150 2.95 9.23 15.74
CA ASP A 150 2.41 10.51 16.20
C ASP A 150 2.95 11.74 15.46
N ASP A 151 3.90 11.54 14.53
CA ASP A 151 4.41 12.56 13.61
C ASP A 151 3.97 12.23 12.17
N PRO A 152 3.45 13.19 11.39
CA PRO A 152 3.13 12.96 9.98
C PRO A 152 4.35 12.54 9.14
N ASN A 153 5.57 12.81 9.58
CA ASN A 153 6.84 12.48 8.90
C ASN A 153 7.56 11.26 9.50
N ALA A 154 6.88 10.41 10.26
CA ALA A 154 7.47 9.23 10.90
C ALA A 154 7.92 8.12 9.91
N GLU A 155 7.80 8.33 8.59
CA GLU A 155 8.16 7.41 7.51
C GLU A 155 9.16 8.02 6.53
#